data_AF-A0A6K0M6N2-F1
#
_entry.id   AF-A0A6K0M6N2-F1
#
_cell.length_a   1.000
_cell.length_b   1.000
_cell.length_c   1.000
_cell.angle_alpha   90.00
_cell.angle_beta   90.00
_cell.angle_gamma   90.00
#
_symmetry.space_group_name_H-M   'P 1'
#
loop_
_entity.id
_entity.type
_entity.pdbx_description
1 polymer ?
#
loop_
_entity_poly.entity_id
_entity_poly.type
_entity_poly.pdbx_seq_one_letter_code
_entity_poly.pdbx_strand_id
1 'polypeptide(L)'
;MPGEKANELLFDSKHNSIIMLHNHPGQSGFSLTDLYLFIFNNSIKTLTIVTNKGQTKYLTKTKEYCKSTCIDCIKKYNKNKNIKKFNHKDIDMILKRLYNSGNIIYKVR
;
A
#
# COMPACT_ATOMS: atom_id res chain seq x y z
N MET A 1 -12.37 -20.96 -10.71
CA MET A 1 -10.92 -21.24 -10.54
C MET A 1 -10.47 -20.81 -9.13
N PRO A 2 -9.37 -21.36 -8.58
CA PRO A 2 -8.82 -20.85 -7.32
C PRO A 2 -8.57 -19.33 -7.41
N GLY A 3 -9.00 -18.58 -6.40
CA GLY A 3 -8.82 -17.11 -6.34
C GLY A 3 -9.93 -16.28 -6.99
N GLU A 4 -10.88 -16.87 -7.71
CA GLU A 4 -11.97 -16.15 -8.39
C GLU A 4 -12.85 -15.36 -7.40
N LYS A 5 -13.31 -16.00 -6.33
CA LYS A 5 -14.05 -15.33 -5.24
C LYS A 5 -13.26 -14.22 -4.55
N ALA A 6 -11.93 -14.34 -4.48
CA ALA A 6 -11.09 -13.30 -3.89
C ALA A 6 -10.98 -12.06 -4.80
N ASN A 7 -10.97 -12.27 -6.12
CA ASN A 7 -11.01 -11.19 -7.10
C ASN A 7 -12.37 -10.47 -7.08
N GLU A 8 -13.48 -11.22 -7.06
CA GLU A 8 -14.83 -10.65 -6.90
C GLU A 8 -14.90 -9.78 -5.64
N LEU A 9 -14.43 -10.28 -4.49
CA LEU A 9 -14.36 -9.48 -3.28
C LEU A 9 -13.52 -8.22 -3.49
N LEU A 10 -12.35 -8.33 -4.11
CA LEU A 10 -11.47 -7.19 -4.33
C LEU A 10 -12.09 -6.11 -5.22
N PHE A 11 -12.86 -6.47 -6.25
CA PHE A 11 -13.41 -5.52 -7.21
C PHE A 11 -14.81 -5.03 -6.87
N ASP A 12 -15.66 -5.87 -6.27
CA ASP A 12 -17.08 -5.60 -6.08
C ASP A 12 -17.45 -5.18 -4.65
N SER A 13 -16.54 -5.36 -3.68
CA SER A 13 -16.79 -4.95 -2.31
C SER A 13 -16.87 -3.43 -2.16
N LYS A 14 -17.62 -2.99 -1.14
CA LYS A 14 -17.73 -1.58 -0.77
C LYS A 14 -16.36 -0.94 -0.57
N HIS A 15 -16.27 0.36 -0.85
CA HIS A 15 -15.06 1.14 -0.62
C HIS A 15 -14.57 0.98 0.81
N ASN A 16 -13.26 0.78 0.98
CA ASN A 16 -12.62 0.66 2.29
C ASN A 16 -13.27 -0.39 3.22
N SER A 17 -13.65 -1.56 2.70
CA SER A 17 -14.23 -2.66 3.47
C SER A 17 -13.30 -3.84 3.69
N ILE A 18 -12.20 -3.93 2.92
CA ILE A 18 -11.28 -5.07 2.95
C ILE A 18 -10.02 -4.76 3.74
N ILE A 19 -9.62 -5.72 4.58
CA ILE A 19 -8.27 -5.83 5.13
C ILE A 19 -7.58 -6.92 4.33
N MET A 20 -6.52 -6.56 3.61
CA MET A 20 -5.72 -7.49 2.82
C MET A 20 -4.48 -7.87 3.59
N LEU A 21 -4.25 -9.18 3.76
CA LEU A 21 -3.05 -9.72 4.39
C LEU A 21 -2.26 -10.49 3.34
N HIS A 22 -0.95 -10.28 3.30
CA HIS A 22 -0.07 -11.18 2.57
C HIS A 22 1.26 -11.38 3.29
N ASN A 23 1.84 -12.56 3.10
CA ASN A 23 3.17 -12.88 3.59
C ASN A 23 4.20 -12.18 2.70
N HIS A 24 5.13 -11.47 3.32
CA HIS A 24 6.25 -10.86 2.63
C HIS A 24 7.50 -11.68 2.98
N PRO A 25 7.91 -12.65 2.13
CA PRO A 25 8.98 -13.60 2.47
C PRO A 25 10.37 -12.97 2.64
N GLY A 26 10.54 -11.69 2.34
CA GLY A 26 11.73 -10.89 2.69
C GLY A 26 11.62 -10.18 4.05
N GLN A 27 12.73 -9.66 4.56
CA GLN A 27 12.74 -8.75 5.74
C GLN A 27 12.32 -7.30 5.42
N SER A 28 11.95 -7.04 4.16
CA SER A 28 11.76 -5.69 3.65
C SER A 28 10.48 -5.01 4.17
N GLY A 29 10.41 -3.69 3.99
CA GLY A 29 9.17 -2.92 4.09
C GLY A 29 8.25 -3.17 2.91
N PHE A 30 7.22 -2.34 2.79
CA PHE A 30 6.34 -2.31 1.62
C PHE A 30 7.14 -2.13 0.32
N SER A 31 6.62 -2.71 -0.76
CA SER A 31 7.11 -2.55 -2.12
C SER A 31 6.29 -1.51 -2.90
N LEU A 32 6.77 -1.17 -4.10
CA LEU A 32 6.00 -0.32 -5.00
C LEU A 32 4.71 -1.02 -5.47
N THR A 33 4.76 -2.34 -5.68
CA THR A 33 3.58 -3.16 -6.02
C THR A 33 2.53 -3.11 -4.91
N ASP A 34 2.96 -3.16 -3.65
CA ASP A 34 2.06 -3.03 -2.49
C ASP A 34 1.35 -1.68 -2.48
N LEU A 35 2.08 -0.60 -2.76
CA LEU A 35 1.48 0.72 -2.88
C LEU A 35 0.48 0.81 -4.04
N TYR A 36 0.81 0.23 -5.20
CA TYR A 36 -0.11 0.19 -6.34
C TYR A 36 -1.38 -0.59 -5.99
N LEU A 37 -1.24 -1.77 -5.40
CA LEU A 37 -2.36 -2.59 -4.94
C LEU A 37 -3.26 -1.82 -3.97
N PHE A 38 -2.67 -1.16 -2.97
CA PHE A 38 -3.38 -0.37 -1.97
C PHE A 38 -4.10 0.86 -2.55
N ILE A 39 -3.46 1.58 -3.48
CA ILE A 39 -4.00 2.82 -4.05
C ILE A 39 -5.08 2.53 -5.09
N PHE A 40 -4.86 1.54 -5.95
CA PHE A 40 -5.73 1.32 -7.10
C PHE A 40 -6.97 0.49 -6.77
N ASN A 41 -6.93 -0.36 -5.75
CA ASN A 41 -8.11 -1.08 -5.26
C ASN A 41 -8.90 -0.23 -4.27
N ASN A 42 -10.13 0.11 -4.66
CA ASN A 42 -11.02 0.96 -3.87
C ASN A 42 -11.57 0.23 -2.63
N SER A 43 -11.72 -1.09 -2.69
CA SER A 43 -12.22 -1.93 -1.60
C SER A 43 -11.23 -2.07 -0.44
N ILE A 44 -9.91 -2.06 -0.70
CA ILE A 44 -8.87 -2.21 0.32
C ILE A 44 -8.85 -0.97 1.22
N LYS A 45 -9.16 -1.14 2.50
CA LYS A 45 -8.93 -0.13 3.56
C LYS A 45 -7.54 -0.24 4.15
N THR A 46 -7.11 -1.47 4.43
CA THR A 46 -5.85 -1.76 5.10
C THR A 46 -5.09 -2.84 4.35
N LEU A 47 -3.82 -2.59 4.06
CA LEU A 47 -2.88 -3.60 3.60
C LEU A 47 -1.93 -3.94 4.75
N THR A 48 -1.85 -5.22 5.08
CA THR A 48 -0.98 -5.77 6.11
C THR A 48 0.03 -6.72 5.48
N ILE A 49 1.31 -6.50 5.79
CA ILE A 49 2.37 -7.45 5.48
C ILE A 49 2.85 -8.13 6.76
N VAL A 50 3.03 -9.44 6.67
CA VAL A 50 3.64 -10.27 7.72
C VAL A 50 5.00 -10.73 7.21
N THR A 51 6.06 -10.34 7.92
CA THR A 51 7.43 -10.75 7.59
C THR A 51 7.72 -12.14 8.16
N ASN A 52 8.74 -12.82 7.66
CA ASN A 52 9.15 -14.15 8.17
C ASN A 52 9.58 -14.18 9.65
N LYS A 53 9.79 -13.03 10.29
CA LYS A 53 10.10 -12.94 11.73
C LYS A 53 8.85 -12.66 12.59
N GLY A 54 7.66 -12.73 12.00
CA GLY A 54 6.40 -12.44 12.68
C GLY A 54 6.11 -10.94 12.86
N GLN A 55 7.02 -10.04 12.44
CA GLN A 55 6.74 -8.60 12.44
C GLN A 55 5.66 -8.27 11.40
N THR A 56 4.71 -7.44 11.81
CA THR A 56 3.57 -6.99 11.02
C THR A 56 3.69 -5.50 10.69
N LYS A 57 3.43 -5.12 9.44
CA LYS A 57 3.38 -3.71 9.02
C LYS A 57 2.03 -3.43 8.38
N TYR A 58 1.44 -2.30 8.74
CA TYR A 58 0.08 -1.91 8.35
C TYR A 58 0.12 -0.61 7.58
N LEU A 59 -0.68 -0.54 6.52
CA LEU A 59 -0.95 0.65 5.74
C LEU A 59 -2.46 0.82 5.64
N THR A 60 -3.03 1.86 6.25
CA THR A 60 -4.48 2.07 6.34
C THR A 60 -4.90 3.41 5.77
N LYS A 61 -5.93 3.43 4.91
CA LYS A 61 -6.56 4.66 4.41
C LYS A 61 -7.27 5.38 5.55
N THR A 62 -7.05 6.68 5.68
CA THR A 62 -7.76 7.53 6.64
C THR A 62 -9.09 8.01 6.05
N LYS A 63 -9.82 8.82 6.82
CA LYS A 63 -10.98 9.57 6.32
C LYS A 63 -10.60 10.62 5.27
N GLU A 64 -9.38 11.18 5.38
CA GLU A 64 -8.83 12.19 4.46
C GLU A 64 -8.11 11.57 3.24
N TYR A 65 -8.25 10.26 3.03
CA TYR A 65 -7.58 9.57 1.94
C TYR A 65 -8.04 10.12 0.59
N CYS A 66 -7.08 10.57 -0.22
CA CYS A 66 -7.32 11.04 -1.57
C CYS A 66 -6.44 10.28 -2.58
N LYS A 67 -7.08 9.51 -3.47
CA LYS A 67 -6.40 8.67 -4.46
C LYS A 67 -5.50 9.49 -5.39
N SER A 68 -5.98 10.64 -5.87
CA SER A 68 -5.20 11.51 -6.76
C SER A 68 -3.96 12.07 -6.06
N THR A 69 -4.08 12.52 -4.81
CA THR A 69 -2.95 12.96 -4.00
C THR A 69 -1.90 11.86 -3.84
N CYS A 70 -2.33 10.61 -3.60
CA CYS A 70 -1.42 9.48 -3.49
C CYS A 70 -0.70 9.19 -4.83
N ILE A 71 -1.43 9.19 -5.94
CA ILE A 71 -0.88 9.00 -7.28
C ILE A 71 0.13 10.11 -7.62
N ASP A 72 -0.19 11.36 -7.30
CA ASP A 72 0.69 12.49 -7.56
C ASP A 72 1.96 12.44 -6.70
N CYS A 73 1.87 11.95 -5.46
CA CYS A 73 3.03 11.72 -4.61
C CYS A 73 3.99 10.70 -5.25
N ILE A 74 3.47 9.57 -5.76
CA ILE A 74 4.28 8.56 -6.45
C ILE A 74 4.85 9.12 -7.75
N LYS A 75 4.04 9.81 -8.56
CA LYS A 75 4.49 10.43 -9.83
C LYS A 75 5.59 11.45 -9.62
N LYS A 76 5.50 12.30 -8.59
CA LYS A 76 6.54 13.28 -8.24
C LYS A 76 7.86 12.60 -7.89
N TYR A 77 7.82 11.42 -7.26
CA TYR A 77 9.01 10.61 -7.03
C TYR A 77 9.54 9.92 -8.30
N ASN A 78 8.65 9.41 -9.15
CA ASN A 78 9.01 8.75 -10.41
C ASN A 78 9.58 9.70 -11.46
N LYS A 79 9.11 10.95 -11.56
CA LYS A 79 9.59 11.93 -12.55
C LYS A 79 11.10 12.21 -12.47
N ASN A 80 11.71 11.95 -11.32
CA ASN A 80 13.12 12.22 -11.07
C ASN A 80 14.00 10.96 -11.02
N LYS A 81 13.45 9.76 -11.27
CA LYS A 81 14.19 8.50 -11.17
C LYS A 81 13.74 7.48 -12.21
N ASN A 82 14.71 6.76 -12.76
CA ASN A 82 14.45 5.58 -13.56
C ASN A 82 13.71 4.55 -12.69
N ILE A 83 12.53 4.06 -13.10
CA ILE A 83 11.67 3.16 -12.30
C ILE A 83 12.44 1.93 -11.79
N LYS A 84 13.45 1.48 -12.55
CA LYS A 84 14.37 0.38 -12.18
C LYS A 84 15.28 0.67 -10.96
N LYS A 85 15.30 1.90 -10.43
CA LYS A 85 16.10 2.32 -9.26
C LYS A 85 15.25 2.58 -8.00
N PHE A 86 13.96 2.28 -8.03
CA PHE A 86 13.08 2.46 -6.86
C PHE A 86 13.51 1.49 -5.75
N ASN A 87 14.05 2.02 -4.66
CA ASN A 87 14.51 1.21 -3.54
C ASN A 87 13.64 1.43 -2.29
N HIS A 88 13.90 0.66 -1.22
CA HIS A 88 13.12 0.76 0.02
C HIS A 88 13.11 2.16 0.64
N LYS A 89 14.19 2.93 0.54
CA LYS A 89 14.24 4.30 1.08
C LYS A 89 13.28 5.24 0.36
N ASP A 90 13.08 5.04 -0.94
CA ASP A 90 12.11 5.82 -1.73
C ASP A 90 10.68 5.50 -1.30
N ILE A 91 10.38 4.22 -1.03
CA ILE A 91 9.07 3.79 -0.50
C ILE A 91 8.83 4.38 0.89
N ASP A 92 9.81 4.28 1.79
CA ASP A 92 9.69 4.84 3.14
C ASP A 92 9.41 6.34 3.12
N MET A 93 10.03 7.07 2.18
CA MET A 93 9.80 8.50 2.06
C MET A 93 8.45 8.85 1.45
N ILE A 94 7.93 8.06 0.50
CA ILE A 94 6.54 8.18 0.04
C ILE A 94 5.58 7.93 1.20
N LEU A 95 5.76 6.84 1.94
CA LEU A 95 4.93 6.51 3.10
C LEU A 95 4.94 7.64 4.12
N LYS A 96 6.11 8.20 4.43
CA LYS A 96 6.23 9.35 5.34
C LYS A 96 5.46 10.58 4.83
N ARG A 97 5.52 10.89 3.53
CA ARG A 97 4.79 12.02 2.96
C ARG A 97 3.28 11.82 3.00
N LEU A 98 2.80 10.63 2.63
CA LEU A 98 1.38 10.31 2.67
C LEU A 98 0.84 10.27 4.10
N TYR A 99 1.65 9.83 5.07
CA TYR A 99 1.32 9.90 6.49
C TYR A 99 1.20 11.35 6.95
N ASN A 100 2.19 12.19 6.64
CA ASN A 100 2.20 13.59 7.02
C ASN A 100 1.07 14.41 6.37
N SER A 101 0.62 14.03 5.17
CA SER A 101 -0.54 14.63 4.52
C SER A 101 -1.88 14.10 5.04
N GLY A 102 -1.86 13.28 6.09
CA GLY A 102 -3.06 12.69 6.70
C GLY A 102 -3.76 11.63 5.85
N ASN A 103 -3.20 11.22 4.70
CA ASN A 103 -3.86 10.29 3.78
C ASN A 103 -3.83 8.85 4.28
N ILE A 104 -2.79 8.48 5.02
CA ILE A 104 -2.59 7.11 5.51
C ILE A 104 -2.17 7.09 6.98
N ILE A 105 -2.41 5.96 7.63
CA ILE A 105 -1.72 5.55 8.85
C ILE A 105 -0.76 4.42 8.47
N TYR A 106 0.51 4.55 8.89
CA TYR A 106 1.54 3.51 8.73
C TYR A 106 2.07 3.12 10.12
N LYS A 107 2.07 1.81 10.44
CA LYS A 107 2.55 1.28 11.73
C LYS A 107 3.33 -0.01 11.54
N VAL A 108 4.33 -0.22 12.39
CA VAL A 108 5.09 -1.47 12.54
C VAL A 108 4.79 -2.03 13.92
N ARG A 109 4.46 -3.32 14.01
CA ARG A 109 4.21 -4.06 15.26
C ARG A 109 4.92 -5.41 15.23
#